data_AF-A0A937CB62-F1
#
_entry.id   AF-A0A937CB62-F1
#
_cell.length_a   1.000
_cell.length_b   1.000
_cell.length_c   1.000
_cell.angle_alpha   90.00
_cell.angle_beta   90.00
_cell.angle_gamma   90.00
#
_symmetry.space_group_name_H-M   'P 1'
#
loop_
_entity.id
_entity.type
_entity.pdbx_description
1 polymer ?
#
loop_
_entity_poly.entity_id
_entity_poly.type
_entity_poly.pdbx_seq_one_letter_code
_entity_poly.pdbx_strand_id
1 'polypeptide(L)'
;MKQIKTIIAIAVLSVISFMQVNAADTTTLNPALPVELKYAGTFKNQPLIQLNFAGSKDENVFNIIITDESGVVFYNADLKGETFSKQFLLNTDDLGDAVLKFEITGKRSGKTVSYQVNRNVTEQMNVVKL
;
A
#
# COMPACT_ATOMS: atom_id res chain seq x y z
N MET A 1 25.90 7.42 33.80
CA MET A 1 25.49 8.07 32.53
C MET A 1 24.38 7.22 31.93
N LYS A 2 23.15 7.72 31.88
CA LYS A 2 21.97 6.95 31.49
C LYS A 2 21.66 7.26 30.03
N GLN A 3 21.86 6.28 29.15
CA GLN A 3 21.57 6.39 27.72
C GLN A 3 20.07 6.64 27.53
N ILE A 4 19.70 7.85 27.10
CA ILE A 4 18.33 8.19 26.72
C ILE A 4 18.15 7.63 25.31
N LYS A 5 17.39 6.54 25.18
CA LYS A 5 17.00 5.99 23.89
C LYS A 5 15.94 6.92 23.29
N THR A 6 16.33 7.76 22.35
CA THR A 6 15.38 8.53 21.53
C THR A 6 14.59 7.56 20.68
N ILE A 7 13.33 7.32 21.03
CA ILE A 7 12.37 6.63 20.17
C ILE A 7 11.85 7.68 19.19
N ILE A 8 12.35 7.65 17.96
CA ILE A 8 11.79 8.46 16.87
C ILE A 8 10.49 7.78 16.44
N ALA A 9 9.37 8.25 17.00
CA ALA A 9 8.05 7.83 16.56
C ALA A 9 7.70 8.58 15.27
N ILE A 10 7.86 7.94 14.12
CA ILE A 10 7.33 8.45 12.85
C ILE A 10 5.83 8.21 12.85
N ALA A 11 5.05 9.28 12.98
CA ALA A 11 3.60 9.22 12.96
C ALA A 11 3.10 9.11 11.51
N VAL A 12 2.48 7.98 11.17
CA VAL A 12 1.73 7.83 9.91
C VAL A 12 0.29 8.29 10.15
N LEU A 13 -0.06 9.48 9.65
CA LEU A 13 -1.42 9.99 9.72
C LEU A 13 -2.28 9.28 8.66
N SER A 14 -3.19 8.40 9.07
CA SER A 14 -4.12 7.71 8.17
C SER A 14 -5.47 8.42 8.13
N VAL A 15 -5.87 8.89 6.95
CA VAL A 15 -7.24 9.39 6.68
C VAL A 15 -7.98 8.33 5.87
N ILE A 16 -9.14 7.90 6.37
CA ILE A 16 -10.04 6.99 5.65
C ILE A 16 -11.04 7.85 4.88
N SER A 17 -11.08 7.73 3.57
CA SER A 17 -12.07 8.39 2.71
C SER A 17 -12.86 7.36 1.90
N PHE A 18 -14.17 7.60 1.76
CA PHE A 18 -15.08 6.79 0.94
C PHE A 18 -15.13 7.39 -0.48
N MET A 19 -14.84 6.60 -1.51
CA MET A 19 -14.97 7.02 -2.92
C MET A 19 -16.06 6.20 -3.63
N GLN A 20 -16.78 6.86 -4.55
CA GLN A 20 -17.68 6.20 -5.51
C GLN A 20 -16.82 5.64 -6.66
N VAL A 21 -17.04 4.37 -7.02
CA VAL A 21 -16.23 3.61 -8.00
C VAL A 21 -17.02 3.44 -9.30
N ASN A 22 -16.39 3.73 -10.44
CA ASN A 22 -16.87 3.31 -11.76
C ASN A 22 -16.20 1.99 -12.13
N ALA A 23 -16.99 0.99 -12.51
CA ALA A 23 -16.49 -0.34 -12.90
C ALA A 23 -15.71 -0.26 -14.23
N ALA A 24 -14.54 -0.89 -14.28
CA ALA A 24 -13.75 -1.11 -15.50
C ALA A 24 -13.67 -2.61 -15.84
N ASP A 25 -13.43 -2.85 -17.12
CA ASP A 25 -13.72 -4.05 -17.91
C ASP A 25 -13.14 -5.39 -17.42
N THR A 26 -13.90 -6.46 -17.66
CA THR A 26 -13.63 -7.82 -17.16
C THR A 26 -12.89 -8.67 -18.19
N THR A 27 -11.61 -8.96 -17.94
CA THR A 27 -10.95 -10.12 -18.57
C THR A 27 -9.94 -10.72 -17.61
N THR A 28 -10.34 -11.78 -16.89
CA THR A 28 -9.56 -13.00 -16.55
C THR A 28 -10.35 -13.87 -15.56
N LEU A 29 -10.43 -15.17 -15.86
CA LEU A 29 -11.09 -16.21 -15.05
C LEU A 29 -10.29 -16.53 -13.76
N ASN A 30 -10.38 -15.64 -12.79
CA ASN A 30 -10.30 -15.85 -11.34
C ASN A 30 -10.48 -14.45 -10.77
N PRO A 31 -11.47 -14.12 -9.92
CA PRO A 31 -11.55 -12.75 -9.44
C PRO A 31 -10.30 -12.52 -8.58
N ALA A 32 -9.33 -11.82 -9.15
CA ALA A 32 -8.18 -11.29 -8.44
C ALA A 32 -8.73 -10.47 -7.29
N LEU A 33 -8.00 -10.42 -6.18
CA LEU A 33 -8.40 -9.62 -5.02
C LEU A 33 -8.72 -8.19 -5.51
N PRO A 34 -9.91 -7.63 -5.19
CA PRO A 34 -10.40 -6.38 -5.78
C PRO A 34 -9.73 -5.17 -5.13
N VAL A 35 -8.43 -5.08 -5.34
CA VAL A 35 -7.56 -4.03 -4.80
C VAL A 35 -6.81 -3.36 -5.94
N GLU A 36 -6.49 -2.09 -5.74
CA GLU A 36 -5.79 -1.27 -6.72
C GLU A 36 -4.80 -0.35 -6.02
N LEU A 37 -3.54 -0.40 -6.42
CA LEU A 37 -2.50 0.51 -5.95
C LEU A 37 -2.24 1.58 -7.00
N LYS A 38 -2.24 2.85 -6.59
CA LYS A 38 -1.98 4.00 -7.48
C LYS A 38 -1.07 5.03 -6.84
N TYR A 39 -0.31 5.73 -7.67
CA TYR A 39 0.35 6.96 -7.27
C TYR A 39 -0.71 8.08 -7.14
N ALA A 40 -0.79 8.68 -5.96
CA ALA A 40 -1.77 9.71 -5.61
C ALA A 40 -1.18 11.13 -5.59
N GLY A 41 0.02 11.32 -6.16
CA GLY A 41 0.72 12.60 -6.20
C GLY A 41 1.74 12.73 -5.08
N THR A 42 2.03 13.97 -4.67
CA THR A 42 2.97 14.27 -3.58
C THR A 42 2.26 15.01 -2.45
N PHE A 43 2.75 14.82 -1.23
CA PHE A 43 2.37 15.64 -0.08
C PHE A 43 3.62 16.05 0.67
N LYS A 44 3.84 17.36 0.85
CA LYS A 44 5.07 17.91 1.45
C LYS A 44 6.35 17.32 0.81
N ASN A 45 6.38 17.28 -0.52
CA ASN A 45 7.49 16.74 -1.34
C ASN A 45 7.78 15.24 -1.17
N GLN A 46 6.93 14.49 -0.48
CA GLN A 46 7.04 13.03 -0.37
C GLN A 46 6.00 12.35 -1.27
N PRO A 47 6.34 11.25 -1.96
CA PRO A 47 5.40 10.47 -2.76
C PRO A 47 4.25 9.93 -1.92
N LEU A 48 3.02 10.14 -2.39
CA LEU A 48 1.82 9.60 -1.78
C LEU A 48 1.31 8.43 -2.64
N ILE A 49 1.23 7.26 -2.04
CA ILE A 49 0.64 6.06 -2.65
C ILE A 49 -0.72 5.81 -2.03
N GLN A 50 -1.71 5.44 -2.85
CA GLN A 50 -3.05 5.09 -2.39
C GLN A 50 -3.38 3.65 -2.81
N LEU A 51 -3.77 2.85 -1.82
CA LEU A 51 -4.31 1.51 -2.00
C LEU A 51 -5.83 1.54 -1.80
N ASN A 52 -6.57 1.20 -2.85
CA ASN A 52 -8.03 1.13 -2.85
C ASN A 52 -8.46 -0.32 -2.66
N PHE A 53 -9.53 -0.52 -1.89
CA PHE A 53 -10.17 -1.80 -1.65
C PHE A 53 -11.63 -1.71 -2.08
N ALA A 54 -12.06 -2.65 -2.91
CA ALA A 54 -13.44 -2.86 -3.31
C ALA A 54 -13.87 -4.29 -2.90
N GLY A 55 -13.74 -4.57 -1.60
CA GLY A 55 -14.16 -5.83 -0.99
C GLY A 55 -15.68 -5.99 -0.93
N SER A 56 -16.12 -7.05 -0.26
CA SER A 56 -17.53 -7.40 -0.08
C SER A 56 -17.77 -7.90 1.34
N LYS A 57 -19.03 -8.17 1.71
CA LYS A 57 -19.35 -8.79 3.01
C LYS A 57 -18.57 -10.07 3.26
N ASP A 58 -18.28 -10.84 2.22
CA ASP A 58 -17.57 -12.12 2.29
C ASP A 58 -16.04 -11.95 2.31
N GLU A 59 -15.53 -10.89 1.66
CA GLU A 59 -14.10 -10.55 1.60
C GLU A 59 -13.89 -9.09 2.03
N ASN A 60 -13.81 -8.87 3.35
CA ASN A 60 -13.63 -7.55 3.95
C ASN A 60 -12.47 -7.47 4.95
N VAL A 61 -11.58 -8.47 4.98
CA VAL A 61 -10.39 -8.45 5.85
C VAL A 61 -9.16 -8.71 4.99
N PHE A 62 -8.24 -7.75 4.99
CA PHE A 62 -7.06 -7.75 4.14
C PHE A 62 -5.81 -7.57 4.99
N ASN A 63 -4.81 -8.44 4.81
CA ASN A 63 -3.47 -8.20 5.31
C ASN A 63 -2.66 -7.44 4.28
N ILE A 64 -1.89 -6.45 4.72
CA ILE A 64 -0.96 -5.70 3.87
C ILE A 64 0.42 -5.84 4.48
N ILE A 65 1.38 -6.27 3.67
CA ILE A 65 2.80 -6.31 3.99
C ILE A 65 3.54 -5.42 2.99
N ILE A 66 4.39 -4.52 3.49
CA ILE A 66 5.26 -3.69 2.66
C ILE A 66 6.71 -4.02 3.02
N THR A 67 7.49 -4.45 2.03
CA THR A 67 8.91 -4.77 2.19
C THR A 67 9.78 -4.06 1.15
N ASP A 68 11.09 -3.96 1.40
CA ASP A 68 12.06 -3.71 0.33
C ASP A 68 12.53 -5.01 -0.34
N GLU A 69 13.48 -4.88 -1.26
CA GLU A 69 14.15 -5.96 -1.99
C GLU A 69 14.99 -6.88 -1.08
N SER A 70 15.43 -6.38 0.08
CA SER A 70 16.17 -7.18 1.07
C SER A 70 15.24 -7.97 2.01
N GLY A 71 13.93 -7.75 1.92
CA GLY A 71 12.91 -8.38 2.76
C GLY A 71 12.68 -7.67 4.10
N VAL A 72 13.22 -6.48 4.30
CA VAL A 72 12.94 -5.67 5.50
C VAL A 72 11.49 -5.22 5.45
N VAL A 73 10.76 -5.45 6.54
CA VAL A 73 9.33 -5.12 6.65
C VAL A 73 9.15 -3.71 7.20
N PHE A 74 8.58 -2.81 6.40
CA PHE A 74 8.22 -1.45 6.82
C PHE A 74 6.80 -1.35 7.36
N TYR A 75 5.91 -2.23 6.91
CA TYR A 75 4.51 -2.24 7.33
C TYR A 75 3.95 -3.66 7.30
N ASN A 76 3.20 -4.03 8.33
CA ASN A 76 2.38 -5.24 8.37
C ASN A 76 1.14 -4.97 9.20
N ALA A 77 -0.04 -4.97 8.59
CA ALA A 77 -1.29 -4.81 9.32
C ALA A 77 -2.49 -5.44 8.62
N ASP A 78 -3.48 -5.83 9.42
CA ASP A 78 -4.79 -6.22 8.95
C ASP A 78 -5.73 -5.02 8.93
N LEU A 79 -6.43 -4.83 7.82
CA LEU A 79 -7.47 -3.82 7.64
C LEU A 79 -8.80 -4.50 7.39
N LYS A 80 -9.86 -3.97 8.01
CA LYS A 80 -11.23 -4.45 7.84
C LYS A 80 -12.12 -3.38 7.22
N GLY A 81 -12.82 -3.73 6.15
CA GLY A 81 -13.76 -2.86 5.46
C GLY A 81 -14.20 -3.47 4.13
N GLU A 82 -15.38 -3.08 3.66
CA GLU A 82 -15.86 -3.48 2.33
C GLU A 82 -15.23 -2.58 1.27
N THR A 83 -15.60 -1.29 1.25
CA THR A 83 -15.01 -0.31 0.33
C THR A 83 -14.29 0.78 1.10
N PHE A 84 -12.98 0.89 0.93
CA PHE A 84 -12.16 1.89 1.61
C PHE A 84 -10.84 2.13 0.87
N SER A 85 -10.10 3.14 1.29
CA SER A 85 -8.74 3.39 0.81
C SER A 85 -7.77 3.60 1.96
N LYS A 86 -6.49 3.28 1.72
CA LYS A 86 -5.37 3.54 2.64
C LYS A 86 -4.28 4.27 1.88
N GLN A 87 -3.85 5.42 2.42
CA GLN A 87 -2.76 6.20 1.86
C GLN A 87 -1.46 5.95 2.64
N PHE A 88 -0.35 5.98 1.92
CA PHE A 88 1.01 5.80 2.41
C PHE A 88 1.88 6.94 1.90
N LEU A 89 2.41 7.74 2.82
CA LEU A 89 3.41 8.75 2.50
C LEU A 89 4.78 8.10 2.60
N LEU A 90 5.53 8.06 1.50
CA LEU A 90 6.84 7.43 1.46
C LEU A 90 7.91 8.44 1.90
N ASN A 91 8.58 8.16 3.01
CA ASN A 91 9.71 8.98 3.46
C ASN A 91 10.94 8.71 2.57
N THR A 92 11.14 9.54 1.56
CA THR A 92 12.25 9.38 0.61
C THR A 92 13.61 9.64 1.21
N ASP A 93 13.69 10.36 2.34
CA ASP A 93 14.96 10.62 3.01
C ASP A 93 15.53 9.32 3.63
N ASP A 94 14.64 8.45 4.12
CA ASP A 94 14.99 7.15 4.68
C ASP A 94 15.04 6.04 3.61
N LEU A 95 14.14 6.10 2.63
CA LEU A 95 13.98 5.05 1.62
C LEU A 95 14.91 5.20 0.42
N GLY A 96 15.40 6.40 0.11
CA GLY A 96 16.20 6.66 -1.09
C GLY A 96 15.52 6.18 -2.38
N ASP A 97 16.24 5.36 -3.15
CA ASP A 97 15.77 4.73 -4.39
C ASP A 97 15.25 3.29 -4.19
N ALA A 98 14.95 2.91 -2.95
CA ALA A 98 14.49 1.56 -2.63
C ALA A 98 13.25 1.17 -3.43
N VAL A 99 13.24 -0.07 -3.92
CA VAL A 99 12.06 -0.67 -4.53
C VAL A 99 11.21 -1.35 -3.48
N LEU A 100 9.97 -0.89 -3.34
CA LEU A 100 9.03 -1.42 -2.36
C LEU A 100 8.10 -2.45 -3.01
N LYS A 101 7.90 -3.57 -2.31
CA LYS A 101 6.88 -4.57 -2.63
C LYS A 101 5.70 -4.40 -1.69
N PHE A 102 4.51 -4.21 -2.25
CA PHE A 102 3.24 -4.24 -1.53
C PHE A 102 2.58 -5.59 -1.78
N GLU A 103 2.45 -6.41 -0.75
CA GLU A 103 1.74 -7.69 -0.80
C GLU A 103 0.43 -7.58 -0.02
N ILE A 104 -0.69 -7.82 -0.70
CA ILE A 104 -2.03 -7.72 -0.14
C ILE A 104 -2.68 -9.09 -0.20
N THR A 105 -3.09 -9.62 0.95
CA THR A 105 -3.73 -10.93 1.04
C THR A 105 -5.13 -10.80 1.63
N GLY A 106 -6.14 -11.29 0.90
CA GLY A 106 -7.49 -11.46 1.43
C GLY A 106 -7.52 -12.59 2.45
N LYS A 107 -7.88 -12.31 3.70
CA LYS A 107 -7.84 -13.32 4.77
C LYS A 107 -8.89 -14.41 4.58
N ARG A 108 -10.01 -14.12 3.90
CA ARG A 108 -11.06 -15.12 3.68
C ARG A 108 -10.68 -16.04 2.53
N SER A 109 -10.36 -15.46 1.37
CA SER A 109 -10.04 -16.24 0.17
C SER A 109 -8.61 -16.78 0.14
N GLY A 110 -7.70 -16.24 0.94
CA GLY A 110 -6.26 -16.54 0.88
C GLY A 110 -5.59 -16.04 -0.40
N LYS A 111 -6.30 -15.27 -1.23
CA LYS A 111 -5.77 -14.73 -2.48
C LYS A 111 -4.83 -13.57 -2.21
N THR A 112 -3.70 -13.56 -2.89
CA THR A 112 -2.66 -12.53 -2.75
C THR A 112 -2.47 -11.79 -4.07
N VAL A 113 -2.29 -10.47 -3.98
CA VAL A 113 -1.86 -9.61 -5.08
C VAL A 113 -0.62 -8.86 -4.63
N SER A 114 0.37 -8.78 -5.51
CA SER A 114 1.61 -8.03 -5.27
C SER A 114 1.77 -6.88 -6.25
N TYR A 115 2.25 -5.75 -5.74
CA TYR A 115 2.67 -4.60 -6.54
C TYR A 115 4.11 -4.24 -6.23
N GLN A 116 4.80 -3.75 -7.24
CA GLN A 116 6.11 -3.13 -7.08
C GLN A 116 5.97 -1.62 -7.27
N VAL A 117 6.56 -0.87 -6.35
CA VAL A 117 6.61 0.58 -6.35
C VAL A 117 8.07 1.00 -6.32
N ASN A 118 8.53 1.65 -7.38
CA ASN A 118 9.87 2.21 -7.45
C ASN A 118 9.82 3.68 -7.88
N ARG A 119 10.82 4.43 -7.41
CA ARG A 119 11.07 5.80 -7.84
C ARG A 119 12.06 5.74 -9.00
N ASN A 120 11.67 6.16 -10.20
CA ASN A 120 12.62 6.36 -11.29
C ASN A 120 13.42 7.65 -11.06
N VAL A 121 14.65 7.68 -11.57
CA VAL A 121 15.63 8.78 -11.45
C VAL A 121 15.09 10.14 -11.97
N THR A 122 14.00 10.13 -12.74
CA THR A 122 13.24 11.31 -13.21
C THR A 122 12.09 11.75 -12.28
N GLU A 123 12.09 11.33 -11.00
CA GLU A 123 11.04 11.59 -10.00
C GLU A 123 9.66 11.00 -10.32
N GLN A 124 9.59 10.07 -11.28
CA GLN A 124 8.35 9.41 -11.67
C GLN A 124 8.18 8.10 -10.88
N MET A 125 7.03 7.96 -10.22
CA MET A 125 6.66 6.71 -9.56
C MET A 125 6.09 5.75 -10.60
N ASN A 126 6.66 4.54 -10.70
CA ASN A 126 6.08 3.47 -11.50
C ASN A 126 5.44 2.43 -10.58
N VAL A 127 4.22 2.00 -10.93
CA VAL A 127 3.46 1.00 -10.19
C VAL A 127 3.18 -0.15 -11.15
N VAL A 128 3.77 -1.30 -10.87
CA VAL A 128 3.62 -2.51 -11.70
C VAL A 128 2.93 -3.60 -10.88
N LYS A 129 1.85 -4.15 -11.44
CA LYS A 129 1.21 -5.35 -10.90
C LYS A 129 2.04 -6.57 -11.33
N LEU A 130 2.42 -7.39 -10.34
CA LEU A 130 3.18 -8.62 -10.57
C LEU A 130 2.25 -9.82 -10.83
#